data_AF-A0A087UVF1-F1
#
_entry.id   AF-A0A087UVF1-F1
#
_cell.length_a   1.000
_cell.length_b   1.000
_cell.length_c   1.000
_cell.angle_alpha   90.00
_cell.angle_beta   90.00
_cell.angle_gamma   90.00
#
_symmetry.space_group_name_H-M   'P 1'
#
loop_
_entity.id
_entity.type
_entity.pdbx_description
1 polymer ?
#
loop_
_entity_poly.entity_id
_entity_poly.type
_entity_poly.pdbx_seq_one_letter_code
_entity_poly.pdbx_strand_id
1 'polypeptide(L)'
;MHKFMIKHAKEVFVSSNTEGIEKVKKGNYAYLMEATSIEYNTERECNLTQIGGLLDSKGYGIAVKKGKRKLRNWLTGGILRLQQDGVLHNIKERWWKQKKGGGICTQTKKASGTVNELGLGNVGGVFVVMLLGLFLSACVAVAEFFWFQRKLRRDPEMSLFKLLMRELKYAVTCGSSSKSAPKLKTQSKDEATNAFPGYSSLQ
;
A
#
# COMPACT_ATOMS: atom_id res chain seq x y z
N MET A 1 28.72 -23.18 3.10
CA MET A 1 27.54 -23.48 3.95
C MET A 1 27.80 -24.61 4.95
N HIS A 2 28.09 -25.84 4.51
CA HIS A 2 28.30 -26.99 5.41
C HIS A 2 29.29 -26.76 6.58
N LYS A 3 30.50 -26.24 6.29
CA LYS A 3 31.51 -25.95 7.32
C LYS A 3 31.03 -24.94 8.38
N PHE A 4 30.20 -23.98 7.98
CA PHE A 4 29.63 -22.97 8.88
C PHE A 4 28.59 -23.59 9.82
N MET A 5 27.70 -24.43 9.29
CA MET A 5 26.66 -25.12 10.07
C MET A 5 27.25 -26.06 11.12
N ILE A 6 28.34 -26.78 10.77
CA ILE A 6 29.03 -27.64 11.75
C ILE A 6 29.68 -26.81 12.86
N LYS A 7 30.34 -25.69 12.51
CA LYS A 7 31.00 -24.84 13.50
C LYS A 7 30.01 -24.21 14.50
N HIS A 8 28.80 -23.87 14.04
CA HIS A 8 27.75 -23.26 14.86
C HIS A 8 26.62 -24.26 15.18
N ALA A 9 26.96 -25.55 15.31
CA ALA A 9 25.98 -26.61 15.43
C ALA A 9 24.98 -26.40 16.59
N LYS A 10 25.45 -25.90 17.73
CA LYS A 10 24.62 -25.64 18.91
C LYS A 10 23.59 -24.52 18.70
N GLU A 11 23.89 -23.58 17.81
CA GLU A 11 23.05 -22.40 17.55
C GLU A 11 22.12 -22.64 16.35
N VAL A 12 22.56 -23.38 15.34
CA VAL A 12 21.84 -23.55 14.07
C VAL A 12 20.97 -24.82 14.07
N PHE A 13 21.38 -25.90 14.73
CA PHE A 13 20.55 -27.10 14.77
C PHE A 13 19.51 -27.02 15.90
N VAL A 14 18.34 -27.59 15.62
CA VAL A 14 17.22 -27.74 16.55
C VAL A 14 16.88 -29.22 16.66
N SER A 15 16.26 -29.60 17.76
CA SER A 15 15.95 -31.00 18.04
C SER A 15 14.67 -31.48 17.35
N SER A 16 13.71 -30.57 17.13
CA SER A 16 12.38 -30.86 16.60
C SER A 16 11.94 -29.81 15.57
N ASN A 17 11.06 -30.24 14.66
CA ASN A 17 10.43 -29.34 13.69
C ASN A 17 9.60 -28.24 14.36
N THR A 18 8.94 -28.53 15.48
CA THR A 18 8.14 -27.54 16.22
C THR A 18 9.02 -26.42 16.77
N GLU A 19 10.15 -26.78 17.38
CA GLU A 19 11.16 -25.85 17.88
C GLU A 19 11.75 -25.00 16.75
N GLY A 20 12.05 -25.63 15.61
CA GLY A 20 12.51 -24.93 14.41
C GLY A 20 11.51 -23.88 13.92
N ILE A 21 10.22 -24.23 13.86
CA ILE A 21 9.15 -23.32 13.45
C ILE A 21 9.00 -22.15 14.43
N GLU A 22 9.00 -22.40 15.73
CA GLU A 22 8.94 -21.34 16.75
C GLU A 22 10.14 -20.39 16.65
N LYS A 23 11.33 -20.92 16.37
CA LYS A 23 12.54 -20.11 16.18
C LYS A 23 12.46 -19.23 14.94
N VAL A 24 11.89 -19.74 13.84
CA VAL A 24 11.63 -18.93 12.63
C VAL A 24 10.65 -17.79 12.95
N LYS A 25 9.60 -18.04 13.73
CA LYS A 25 8.62 -17.00 14.12
C LYS A 25 9.25 -15.88 14.94
N LYS A 26 10.29 -16.16 15.73
CA LYS A 26 11.05 -15.15 16.48
C LYS A 26 11.89 -14.24 15.59
N GLY A 27 12.06 -14.58 14.30
CA GLY A 27 12.80 -13.80 13.31
C GLY A 27 14.29 -14.15 13.23
N ASN A 28 14.98 -13.56 12.23
CA ASN A 28 16.42 -13.71 11.99
C ASN A 28 16.95 -15.16 11.86
N TYR A 29 16.07 -16.12 11.53
CA TYR A 29 16.42 -17.52 11.41
C TYR A 29 15.62 -18.14 10.26
N ALA A 30 16.32 -18.85 9.37
CA ALA A 30 15.71 -19.65 8.31
C ALA A 30 15.84 -21.13 8.67
N TYR A 31 14.74 -21.87 8.55
CA TYR A 31 14.71 -23.30 8.87
C TYR A 31 14.53 -24.13 7.62
N LEU A 32 15.34 -25.18 7.50
CA LEU A 32 15.22 -26.18 6.44
C LEU A 32 14.45 -27.37 6.98
N MET A 33 13.36 -27.70 6.30
CA MET A 33 12.50 -28.83 6.63
C MET A 33 12.05 -29.51 5.33
N GLU A 34 11.51 -30.71 5.43
CA GLU A 34 10.93 -31.41 4.29
C GLU A 34 9.78 -30.61 3.65
N ALA A 35 9.73 -30.61 2.32
CA ALA A 35 8.79 -29.80 1.54
C ALA A 35 7.32 -30.05 1.91
N THR A 36 6.93 -31.31 2.14
CA THR A 36 5.56 -31.69 2.53
C THR A 36 5.16 -31.10 3.89
N SER A 37 6.12 -31.03 4.82
CA SER A 37 5.92 -30.45 6.16
C SER A 37 5.85 -28.93 6.09
N ILE A 38 6.63 -28.31 5.19
CA ILE A 38 6.57 -26.86 4.95
C ILE A 38 5.18 -26.52 4.39
N GLU A 39 4.77 -27.19 3.30
CA GLU A 39 3.45 -27.04 2.67
C GLU A 39 2.32 -27.19 3.70
N TYR A 40 2.41 -28.19 4.58
CA TYR A 40 1.41 -28.43 5.62
C TYR A 40 1.28 -27.27 6.62
N ASN A 41 2.41 -26.70 7.05
CA ASN A 41 2.44 -25.63 8.05
C ASN A 41 2.12 -24.27 7.45
N THR A 42 2.61 -23.95 6.24
CA THR A 42 2.31 -22.68 5.55
C THR A 42 0.84 -22.54 5.19
N GLU A 43 0.13 -23.66 4.99
CA GLU A 43 -1.31 -23.64 4.72
C GLU A 43 -2.15 -23.28 5.96
N ARG A 44 -1.58 -23.48 7.15
CA ARG A 44 -2.22 -23.24 8.46
C ARG A 44 -1.78 -21.93 9.10
N GLU A 45 -0.53 -21.56 8.92
CA GLU A 45 0.10 -20.40 9.54
C GLU A 45 0.55 -19.40 8.48
N CYS A 46 -0.20 -18.30 8.35
CA CYS A 46 0.00 -17.35 7.26
C CYS A 46 1.22 -16.45 7.45
N ASN A 47 1.82 -16.47 8.64
CA ASN A 47 3.06 -15.77 8.96
C ASN A 47 4.29 -16.54 8.45
N LEU A 48 4.14 -17.81 8.07
CA LEU A 48 5.22 -18.61 7.51
C LEU A 48 5.17 -18.52 5.99
N THR A 49 6.34 -18.32 5.37
CA THR A 49 6.48 -18.29 3.92
C THR A 49 7.61 -19.21 3.49
N GLN A 50 7.37 -19.97 2.42
CA GLN A 50 8.42 -20.73 1.76
C GLN A 50 9.19 -19.79 0.84
N ILE A 51 10.52 -19.79 0.97
CA ILE A 51 11.42 -19.02 0.12
C ILE A 51 12.14 -19.99 -0.82
N GLY A 52 12.05 -19.74 -2.13
CA GLY A 52 12.69 -20.56 -3.15
C GLY A 52 11.98 -21.87 -3.48
N GLY A 53 12.62 -22.70 -4.31
CA GLY A 53 12.12 -24.01 -4.75
C GLY A 53 12.52 -25.16 -3.84
N LEU A 54 12.18 -26.39 -4.26
CA LEU A 54 12.64 -27.59 -3.58
C LEU A 54 14.12 -27.82 -3.85
N LEU A 55 14.89 -28.12 -2.79
CA LEU A 55 16.31 -28.47 -2.90
C LEU A 55 16.53 -29.89 -3.41
N ASP A 56 15.59 -30.79 -3.12
CA ASP A 56 15.60 -32.17 -3.57
C ASP A 56 14.18 -32.69 -3.84
N SER A 57 14.12 -33.82 -4.54
CA SER A 57 12.88 -34.57 -4.78
C SER A 57 12.97 -35.91 -4.04
N LYS A 58 12.66 -35.88 -2.74
CA LYS A 58 12.52 -37.10 -1.92
C LYS A 58 11.07 -37.52 -1.82
N GLY A 59 10.85 -38.83 -1.66
CA GLY A 59 9.53 -39.42 -1.49
C GLY A 59 9.51 -40.42 -0.33
N TYR A 60 8.34 -40.55 0.30
CA TYR A 60 8.11 -41.56 1.33
C TYR A 60 7.84 -42.94 0.73
N GLY A 61 8.26 -43.98 1.44
CA GLY A 61 8.01 -45.37 1.06
C GLY A 61 7.71 -46.24 2.27
N ILE A 62 6.97 -47.32 2.04
CA ILE A 62 6.66 -48.32 3.07
C ILE A 62 7.81 -49.34 3.09
N ALA A 63 8.53 -49.39 4.21
CA ALA A 63 9.64 -50.33 4.39
C ALA A 63 9.13 -51.73 4.78
N VAL A 64 9.70 -52.76 4.15
CA VAL A 64 9.39 -54.18 4.44
C VAL A 64 10.69 -54.91 4.77
N LYS A 65 10.65 -55.84 5.74
CA LYS A 65 11.81 -56.68 6.11
C LYS A 65 12.40 -57.37 4.88
N LYS A 66 13.74 -57.32 4.76
CA LYS A 66 14.50 -58.00 3.70
C LYS A 66 14.11 -59.49 3.63
N GLY A 67 13.98 -60.02 2.42
CA GLY A 67 13.57 -61.40 2.14
C GLY A 67 12.06 -61.62 1.93
N LYS A 68 11.18 -60.71 2.39
CA LYS A 68 9.72 -60.85 2.21
C LYS A 68 9.22 -60.36 0.84
N ARG A 69 9.65 -61.00 -0.25
CA ARG A 69 9.33 -60.58 -1.64
C ARG A 69 7.82 -60.57 -1.95
N LYS A 70 7.07 -61.58 -1.49
CA LYS A 70 5.62 -61.69 -1.74
C LYS A 70 4.85 -60.49 -1.17
N LEU A 71 5.13 -60.12 0.08
CA LEU A 71 4.48 -58.99 0.75
C LEU A 71 4.84 -57.65 0.10
N ARG A 72 6.12 -57.45 -0.24
CA ARG A 72 6.56 -56.25 -0.96
C ARG A 72 5.80 -56.09 -2.27
N ASN A 73 5.75 -57.14 -3.09
CA ASN A 73 5.09 -57.09 -4.40
C ASN A 73 3.59 -56.81 -4.26
N TRP A 74 2.93 -57.40 -3.26
CA TRP A 74 1.51 -57.14 -2.97
C TRP A 74 1.27 -55.68 -2.56
N LEU A 75 2.09 -55.12 -1.65
CA LEU A 75 2.01 -53.71 -1.24
C LEU A 75 2.29 -52.75 -2.40
N THR A 76 3.33 -53.04 -3.20
CA THR A 76 3.65 -52.25 -4.40
C THR A 76 2.51 -52.28 -5.41
N GLY A 77 1.86 -53.43 -5.63
CA GLY A 77 0.67 -53.50 -6.48
C GLY A 77 -0.50 -52.68 -5.93
N GLY A 78 -0.72 -52.72 -4.62
CA GLY A 78 -1.77 -51.93 -3.96
C GLY A 78 -1.56 -50.42 -4.08
N ILE A 79 -0.34 -49.92 -3.83
CA ILE A 79 -0.05 -48.48 -3.93
C ILE A 79 -0.18 -47.97 -5.37
N LEU A 80 0.23 -48.77 -6.36
CA LEU A 80 0.08 -48.41 -7.78
C LEU A 80 -1.39 -48.28 -8.17
N ARG A 81 -2.27 -49.18 -7.70
CA ARG A 81 -3.72 -49.05 -7.91
C ARG A 81 -4.28 -47.79 -7.27
N LEU A 82 -3.93 -47.50 -6.01
CA LEU A 82 -4.37 -46.28 -5.32
C LEU A 82 -3.90 -44.99 -6.00
N GLN A 83 -2.72 -45.02 -6.62
CA GLN A 83 -2.19 -43.90 -7.39
C GLN A 83 -2.91 -43.74 -8.74
N GLN A 84 -3.16 -44.84 -9.45
CA GLN A 84 -3.92 -44.86 -10.71
C GLN A 84 -5.36 -44.37 -10.52
N ASP A 85 -6.00 -44.79 -9.42
CA ASP A 85 -7.36 -44.39 -9.05
C ASP A 85 -7.43 -42.95 -8.50
N GLY A 86 -6.28 -42.26 -8.34
CA GLY A 86 -6.22 -40.89 -7.82
C GLY A 86 -6.59 -40.74 -6.35
N VAL A 87 -6.83 -41.84 -5.63
CA VAL A 87 -7.25 -41.84 -4.22
C VAL A 87 -6.20 -41.17 -3.33
N LEU A 88 -4.91 -41.38 -3.62
CA LEU A 88 -3.83 -40.75 -2.85
C LEU A 88 -3.86 -39.22 -2.95
N HIS A 89 -4.19 -38.67 -4.12
CA HIS A 89 -4.33 -37.23 -4.32
C HIS A 89 -5.52 -36.68 -3.52
N ASN A 90 -6.67 -37.36 -3.58
CA ASN A 90 -7.85 -37.00 -2.81
C ASN A 90 -7.60 -37.00 -1.30
N ILE A 91 -6.83 -37.98 -0.81
CA ILE A 91 -6.41 -38.04 0.59
C ILE A 91 -5.50 -36.87 0.92
N LYS A 92 -4.48 -36.57 0.09
CA LYS A 92 -3.59 -35.41 0.30
C LYS A 92 -4.40 -34.13 0.42
N GLU A 93 -5.26 -33.85 -0.56
CA GLU A 93 -6.07 -32.63 -0.57
C GLU A 93 -6.96 -32.51 0.67
N ARG A 94 -7.61 -33.61 1.07
CA ARG A 94 -8.46 -33.65 2.25
C ARG A 94 -7.67 -33.34 3.53
N TRP A 95 -6.50 -33.93 3.71
CA TRP A 95 -5.72 -33.75 4.95
C TRP A 95 -4.93 -32.44 4.99
N TRP A 96 -4.44 -31.96 3.85
CA TRP A 96 -3.68 -30.71 3.79
C TRP A 96 -4.59 -29.48 3.80
N LYS A 97 -5.66 -29.48 3.00
CA LYS A 97 -6.50 -28.29 2.79
C LYS A 97 -7.86 -28.31 3.49
N GLN A 98 -8.48 -29.47 3.72
CA GLN A 98 -9.85 -29.51 4.26
C GLN A 98 -9.92 -29.81 5.77
N LYS A 99 -8.92 -30.51 6.32
CA LYS A 99 -8.91 -30.95 7.73
C LYS A 99 -7.92 -30.16 8.57
N LYS A 100 -8.15 -30.09 9.89
CA LYS A 100 -7.27 -29.47 10.89
C LYS A 100 -6.83 -28.03 10.52
N GLY A 101 -7.75 -27.19 10.05
CA GLY A 101 -7.46 -25.79 9.71
C GLY A 101 -6.57 -25.61 8.47
N GLY A 102 -6.50 -26.58 7.57
CA GLY A 102 -5.99 -26.33 6.22
C GLY A 102 -6.87 -25.33 5.46
N GLY A 103 -6.33 -24.67 4.45
CA GLY A 103 -7.09 -23.74 3.61
C GLY A 103 -7.22 -22.33 4.18
N ILE A 104 -6.78 -22.08 5.42
CA ILE A 104 -7.04 -20.81 6.10
C ILE A 104 -6.31 -19.68 5.37
N CYS A 105 -5.02 -19.85 5.05
CA CYS A 105 -4.23 -18.80 4.43
C CYS A 105 -4.58 -18.54 2.96
N THR A 106 -5.12 -19.53 2.27
CA THR A 106 -5.67 -19.35 0.92
C THR A 106 -7.04 -18.66 0.94
N GLN A 107 -7.86 -18.89 1.97
CA GLN A 107 -9.12 -18.17 2.22
C GLN A 107 -8.87 -16.73 2.68
N THR A 108 -7.90 -16.49 3.57
CA THR A 108 -7.54 -15.12 3.99
C THR A 108 -6.99 -14.32 2.82
N LYS A 109 -6.29 -14.93 1.86
CA LYS A 109 -5.90 -14.25 0.60
C LYS A 109 -7.08 -13.98 -0.35
N LYS A 110 -8.20 -14.72 -0.24
CA LYS A 110 -9.44 -14.43 -0.97
C LYS A 110 -10.34 -13.42 -0.24
N ALA A 111 -10.32 -13.38 1.09
CA ALA A 111 -10.95 -12.32 1.89
C ALA A 111 -10.13 -11.00 1.90
N SER A 112 -8.80 -11.12 1.83
CA SER A 112 -7.81 -10.09 1.43
C SER A 112 -7.65 -10.05 -0.10
N GLY A 113 -8.58 -10.66 -0.82
CA GLY A 113 -8.78 -10.52 -2.25
C GLY A 113 -9.76 -9.40 -2.56
N THR A 114 -9.97 -8.47 -1.62
CA THR A 114 -10.17 -7.09 -2.01
C THR A 114 -8.88 -6.70 -2.72
N VAL A 115 -8.91 -6.72 -4.06
CA VAL A 115 -7.94 -6.03 -4.93
C VAL A 115 -7.46 -4.84 -4.16
N ASN A 116 -6.19 -4.81 -3.68
CA ASN A 116 -5.65 -3.77 -2.77
C ASN A 116 -6.46 -2.51 -2.98
N GLU A 117 -7.52 -2.32 -2.18
CA GLU A 117 -8.45 -1.23 -2.50
C GLU A 117 -7.56 -0.02 -2.46
N LEU A 118 -7.63 0.85 -3.46
CA LEU A 118 -6.86 2.08 -3.49
C LEU A 118 -7.35 2.92 -2.30
N GLY A 119 -6.91 2.54 -1.10
CA GLY A 119 -7.28 3.15 0.14
C GLY A 119 -6.65 4.52 0.17
N LEU A 120 -7.08 5.34 1.12
CA LEU A 120 -6.55 6.68 1.34
C LEU A 120 -5.01 6.74 1.36
N GLY A 121 -4.32 5.65 1.69
CA GLY A 121 -2.86 5.57 1.59
C GLY A 121 -2.29 5.74 0.17
N ASN A 122 -2.99 5.24 -0.86
CA ASN A 122 -2.55 5.35 -2.26
C ASN A 122 -3.03 6.65 -2.94
N VAL A 123 -4.17 7.20 -2.50
CA VAL A 123 -4.74 8.48 -2.99
C VAL A 123 -4.23 9.67 -2.15
N GLY A 124 -3.51 9.42 -1.05
CA GLY A 124 -3.01 10.43 -0.12
C GLY A 124 -2.14 11.50 -0.79
N GLY A 125 -1.40 11.14 -1.85
CA GLY A 125 -0.60 12.09 -2.62
C GLY A 125 -1.44 13.24 -3.21
N VAL A 126 -2.67 12.96 -3.69
CA VAL A 126 -3.54 13.99 -4.28
C VAL A 126 -4.04 14.97 -3.22
N PHE A 127 -4.38 14.48 -2.03
CA PHE A 127 -4.81 15.34 -0.91
C PHE A 127 -3.68 16.25 -0.43
N VAL A 128 -2.44 15.73 -0.34
CA VAL A 128 -1.27 16.53 0.06
C VAL A 128 -0.98 17.64 -0.95
N VAL A 129 -1.02 17.34 -2.24
CA VAL A 129 -0.80 18.34 -3.31
C VAL A 129 -1.89 19.42 -3.29
N MET A 130 -3.17 19.05 -3.07
CA MET A 130 -4.26 20.02 -2.95
C MET A 130 -4.08 20.97 -1.75
N LEU A 131 -3.76 20.44 -0.57
CA LEU A 131 -3.55 21.27 0.63
C LEU A 131 -2.37 22.22 0.45
N LEU A 132 -1.26 21.75 -0.14
CA LEU A 132 -0.11 22.58 -0.43
C LEU A 132 -0.44 23.67 -1.45
N GLY A 133 -1.17 23.34 -2.51
CA GLY A 133 -1.61 24.29 -3.54
C GLY A 133 -2.51 25.38 -2.96
N LEU A 134 -3.46 25.01 -2.09
CA LEU A 134 -4.32 25.97 -1.39
C LEU A 134 -3.52 26.91 -0.49
N PHE A 135 -2.57 26.37 0.28
CA PHE A 135 -1.74 27.16 1.18
C PHE A 135 -0.86 28.15 0.42
N LEU A 136 -0.16 27.71 -0.63
CA LEU A 136 0.69 28.59 -1.45
C LEU A 136 -0.12 29.70 -2.12
N SER A 137 -1.29 29.36 -2.67
CA SER A 137 -2.21 30.35 -3.27
C SER A 137 -2.64 31.41 -2.25
N ALA A 138 -3.02 30.99 -1.04
CA ALA A 138 -3.37 31.91 0.04
C ALA A 138 -2.19 32.81 0.46
N CYS A 139 -0.97 32.27 0.56
CA CYS A 139 0.22 33.06 0.87
C CYS A 139 0.53 34.11 -0.20
N VAL A 140 0.42 33.76 -1.48
CA VAL A 140 0.63 34.72 -2.59
C VAL A 140 -0.42 35.82 -2.54
N ALA A 141 -1.69 35.49 -2.38
CA ALA A 141 -2.77 36.47 -2.27
C ALA A 141 -2.56 37.44 -1.08
N VAL A 142 -2.12 36.92 0.06
CA VAL A 142 -1.80 37.73 1.24
C VAL A 142 -0.57 38.62 0.99
N ALA A 143 0.48 38.09 0.37
CA ALA A 143 1.69 38.85 0.05
C ALA A 143 1.40 39.98 -0.96
N GLU A 144 0.63 39.71 -2.01
CA GLU A 144 0.18 40.72 -2.97
C GLU A 144 -0.71 41.77 -2.30
N PHE A 145 -1.61 41.35 -1.40
CA PHE A 145 -2.42 42.29 -0.64
C PHE A 145 -1.54 43.21 0.23
N PHE A 146 -0.57 42.68 0.96
CA PHE A 146 0.36 43.50 1.75
C PHE A 146 1.25 44.40 0.86
N TRP A 147 1.69 43.92 -0.29
CA TRP A 147 2.47 44.71 -1.24
C TRP A 147 1.64 45.85 -1.83
N PHE A 148 0.42 45.55 -2.26
CA PHE A 148 -0.55 46.52 -2.78
C PHE A 148 -0.90 47.55 -1.70
N GLN A 149 -1.15 47.12 -0.46
CA GLN A 149 -1.37 48.02 0.67
C GLN A 149 -0.14 48.91 0.95
N ARG A 150 1.08 48.39 0.88
CA ARG A 150 2.29 49.22 1.00
C ARG A 150 2.45 50.20 -0.16
N LYS A 151 2.06 49.82 -1.37
CA LYS A 151 2.13 50.69 -2.56
C LYS A 151 1.00 51.74 -2.59
N LEU A 152 -0.17 51.43 -2.01
CA LEU A 152 -1.31 52.34 -1.83
C LEU A 152 -1.26 53.13 -0.52
N ARG A 153 -0.28 52.90 0.37
CA ARG A 153 0.04 53.77 1.53
C ARG A 153 0.65 55.09 1.06
N ARG A 154 -0.07 55.80 0.21
CA ARG A 154 -0.01 57.25 0.09
C ARG A 154 -1.24 57.94 0.69
N ASP A 155 -2.26 57.22 1.19
CA ASP A 155 -3.30 57.82 2.04
C ASP A 155 -3.77 56.88 3.17
N PRO A 156 -3.93 57.37 4.42
CA PRO A 156 -4.36 56.60 5.57
C PRO A 156 -5.89 56.67 5.73
N GLU A 157 -6.59 55.55 5.72
CA GLU A 157 -7.84 55.41 6.50
C GLU A 157 -8.19 53.94 6.66
N MET A 158 -8.65 53.61 7.86
CA MET A 158 -8.77 52.27 8.40
C MET A 158 -9.81 51.39 7.68
N SER A 159 -9.61 50.07 7.81
CA SER A 159 -10.68 49.06 7.87
C SER A 159 -11.19 48.40 6.57
N LEU A 160 -10.35 48.26 5.54
CA LEU A 160 -10.63 47.33 4.44
C LEU A 160 -10.68 45.86 4.91
N PHE A 161 -9.97 45.50 5.98
CA PHE A 161 -10.01 44.15 6.53
C PHE A 161 -11.38 43.77 7.12
N LYS A 162 -12.13 44.72 7.70
CA LYS A 162 -13.52 44.47 8.12
C LYS A 162 -14.48 44.38 6.93
N LEU A 163 -14.22 45.09 5.83
CA LEU A 163 -14.98 44.96 4.58
C LEU A 163 -14.74 43.60 3.92
N LEU A 164 -13.47 43.17 3.81
CA LEU A 164 -13.09 41.86 3.30
C LEU A 164 -13.62 40.73 4.17
N MET A 165 -13.53 40.82 5.49
CA MET A 165 -14.12 39.83 6.41
C MET A 165 -15.66 39.82 6.35
N ARG A 166 -16.30 40.96 6.06
CA ARG A 166 -17.75 41.05 5.90
C ARG A 166 -18.21 40.42 4.58
N GLU A 167 -17.48 40.63 3.49
CA GLU A 167 -17.74 39.98 2.19
C GLU A 167 -17.39 38.48 2.23
N LEU A 168 -16.29 38.09 2.90
CA LEU A 168 -15.93 36.68 3.09
C LEU A 168 -16.95 35.96 3.97
N LYS A 169 -17.43 36.61 5.04
CA LYS A 169 -18.52 36.11 5.89
C LYS A 169 -19.84 35.99 5.11
N TYR A 170 -20.09 36.89 4.17
CA TYR A 170 -21.25 36.83 3.27
C TYR A 170 -21.12 35.70 2.22
N ALA A 171 -19.92 35.48 1.68
CA ALA A 171 -19.63 34.41 0.72
C ALA A 171 -19.67 33.01 1.38
N VAL A 172 -19.17 32.89 2.62
CA VAL A 172 -19.17 31.63 3.39
C VAL A 172 -20.57 31.29 3.92
N THR A 173 -21.38 32.30 4.22
CA THR A 173 -22.78 32.12 4.65
C THR A 173 -23.67 32.26 3.42
N CYS A 174 -23.71 31.28 2.51
CA CYS A 174 -24.48 31.24 1.24
C CYS A 174 -25.76 32.12 1.21
N GLY A 175 -25.58 33.43 1.06
CA GLY A 175 -26.63 34.42 1.05
C GLY A 175 -26.90 34.74 -0.39
N SER A 176 -27.79 33.96 -1.01
CA SER A 176 -28.24 34.18 -2.38
C SER A 176 -28.95 35.54 -2.47
N SER A 177 -28.23 36.61 -2.79
CA SER A 177 -28.84 37.82 -3.32
C SER A 177 -27.82 38.65 -4.09
N SER A 178 -27.99 38.66 -5.41
CA SER A 178 -27.31 39.52 -6.37
C SER A 178 -27.24 40.97 -5.87
N LYS A 179 -26.05 41.57 -5.91
CA LYS A 179 -25.93 43.04 -5.85
C LYS A 179 -25.04 43.59 -6.95
N SER A 180 -25.57 44.67 -7.52
CA SER A 180 -25.06 45.45 -8.64
C SER A 180 -23.83 46.28 -8.25
N ALA A 181 -22.91 46.46 -9.20
CA ALA A 181 -21.61 47.09 -9.02
C ALA A 181 -21.67 48.55 -8.50
N PRO A 182 -20.67 49.03 -7.74
CA PRO A 182 -20.65 50.39 -7.24
C PRO A 182 -20.42 51.39 -8.39
N LYS A 183 -21.27 52.42 -8.50
CA LYS A 183 -21.06 53.52 -9.43
C LYS A 183 -19.91 54.41 -8.94
N LEU A 184 -18.87 54.52 -9.75
CA LEU A 184 -17.82 55.52 -9.60
C LEU A 184 -18.39 56.92 -9.93
N LYS A 185 -18.36 57.82 -8.95
CA LYS A 185 -18.55 59.29 -9.05
C LYS A 185 -17.13 59.87 -8.82
N THR A 186 -16.58 60.89 -9.50
CA THR A 186 -17.18 62.17 -9.91
C THR A 186 -16.11 63.04 -10.62
N GLN A 187 -16.59 63.87 -11.56
CA GLN A 187 -16.22 65.24 -12.01
C GLN A 187 -14.84 65.65 -12.59
N SER A 188 -15.01 66.43 -13.65
CA SER A 188 -14.16 67.30 -14.46
C SER A 188 -13.71 68.62 -13.80
N LYS A 189 -12.58 69.18 -14.30
CA LYS A 189 -12.14 70.60 -14.46
C LYS A 189 -10.64 70.74 -14.12
N ASP A 190 -9.75 71.49 -14.75
CA ASP A 190 -9.66 72.37 -15.95
C ASP A 190 -8.12 72.49 -16.26
N GLU A 191 -7.67 72.46 -17.52
CA GLU A 191 -6.97 73.55 -18.24
C GLU A 191 -5.49 73.81 -17.81
N ALA A 192 -4.46 73.34 -18.54
CA ALA A 192 -3.73 73.94 -19.68
C ALA A 192 -2.23 73.55 -19.47
N THR A 193 -1.27 73.42 -20.38
CA THR A 193 -1.07 73.85 -21.77
C THR A 193 0.16 73.09 -22.33
N ASN A 194 0.20 72.94 -23.66
CA ASN A 194 1.38 72.85 -24.56
C ASN A 194 1.86 71.48 -25.12
N ALA A 195 1.75 71.42 -26.45
CA ALA A 195 2.66 70.84 -27.46
C ALA A 195 2.45 69.39 -27.98
N PHE A 196 1.81 69.32 -29.15
CA PHE A 196 1.92 68.32 -30.25
C PHE A 196 3.34 68.28 -30.90
N PRO A 197 3.67 67.45 -31.93
CA PRO A 197 3.25 66.09 -32.36
C PRO A 197 4.44 65.09 -32.43
N GLY A 198 4.14 63.80 -32.68
CA GLY A 198 4.92 62.99 -33.64
C GLY A 198 5.27 61.57 -33.21
N TYR A 199 4.58 60.55 -33.73
CA TYR A 199 4.97 59.82 -34.95
C TYR A 199 3.98 58.67 -35.19
N SER A 200 3.36 58.66 -36.38
CA SER A 200 2.47 57.62 -36.88
C SER A 200 3.26 56.68 -37.79
N SER A 201 3.06 55.39 -37.54
CA SER A 201 3.04 54.23 -38.43
C SER A 201 3.40 54.42 -39.92
N LEU A 202 4.38 53.61 -40.33
CA LEU A 202 4.49 53.02 -41.67
C LEU A 202 3.54 51.81 -41.77
N GLN A 203 2.57 51.89 -42.69
CA GLN A 203 2.20 50.91 -43.71
C GLN A 203 0.71 50.98 -44.07
#